data_AF-A0A497A7P1-F1
#
_entry.id   AF-A0A497A7P1-F1
#
_cell.length_a   1.000
_cell.length_b   1.000
_cell.length_c   1.000
_cell.angle_alpha   90.00
_cell.angle_beta   90.00
_cell.angle_gamma   90.00
#
_symmetry.space_group_name_H-M   'P 1'
#
loop_
_entity.id
_entity.type
_entity.pdbx_description
1 polymer ?
#
loop_
_entity_poly.entity_id
_entity_poly.type
_entity_poly.pdbx_seq_one_letter_code
_entity_poly.pdbx_strand_id
1 'polypeptide(L)'
;MKYKELGRQVEALKPRLTPSYVEEAVGALLRQGEDVGGGVNAIRLIKHLLGNPQLRDMEAVWAYERLKPALRLALEQIPSLYYFEGD
;
A
#
# COMPACT_ATOMS: atom_id res chain seq x y z
N MET A 1 2.63 0.23 -17.75
CA MET A 1 1.25 -0.33 -17.87
C MET A 1 0.36 0.69 -18.57
N LYS A 2 -0.78 0.31 -19.18
CA LYS A 2 -1.76 1.32 -19.62
C LYS A 2 -2.63 1.73 -18.42
N TYR A 3 -2.85 3.03 -18.19
CA TYR A 3 -3.65 3.52 -17.05
C TYR A 3 -5.06 2.91 -16.94
N LYS A 4 -5.65 2.50 -18.08
CA LYS A 4 -6.95 1.79 -18.09
C LYS A 4 -6.87 0.42 -17.40
N GLU A 5 -5.78 -0.30 -17.57
CA GLU A 5 -5.55 -1.60 -16.95
C GLU A 5 -5.20 -1.45 -15.47
N LEU A 6 -4.31 -0.50 -15.15
CA LEU A 6 -3.99 -0.13 -13.77
C LEU A 6 -5.25 0.28 -13.00
N GLY A 7 -6.14 1.07 -13.62
CA GLY A 7 -7.42 1.45 -13.03
C GLY A 7 -8.29 0.25 -12.67
N ARG A 8 -8.38 -0.77 -13.55
CA ARG A 8 -9.12 -1.99 -13.23
C ARG A 8 -8.54 -2.75 -12.04
N GLN A 9 -7.20 -2.83 -11.95
CA GLN A 9 -6.54 -3.47 -10.81
C GLN A 9 -6.77 -2.70 -9.51
N VAL A 10 -6.69 -1.37 -9.56
CA VAL A 10 -6.99 -0.49 -8.42
C VAL A 10 -8.43 -0.70 -7.95
N GLU A 11 -9.42 -0.67 -8.84
CA GLU A 11 -10.82 -0.88 -8.45
C GLU A 11 -11.07 -2.29 -7.90
N ALA A 12 -10.42 -3.31 -8.45
CA ALA A 12 -10.51 -4.69 -7.94
C ALA A 12 -9.81 -4.87 -6.58
N LEU A 13 -8.80 -4.04 -6.28
CA LEU A 13 -8.06 -4.09 -5.03
C LEU A 13 -8.81 -3.41 -3.87
N LYS A 14 -9.56 -2.33 -4.13
CA LYS A 14 -10.30 -1.58 -3.10
C LYS A 14 -11.11 -2.45 -2.12
N PRO A 15 -12.00 -3.37 -2.56
CA PRO A 15 -12.79 -4.19 -1.63
C PRO A 15 -11.94 -5.20 -0.84
N ARG A 16 -10.69 -5.45 -1.26
CA ARG A 16 -9.75 -6.37 -0.59
C ARG A 16 -8.91 -5.67 0.47
N LEU A 17 -8.93 -4.34 0.56
CA LEU A 17 -8.18 -3.57 1.54
C LEU A 17 -8.85 -3.65 2.92
N THR A 18 -8.88 -4.85 3.49
CA THR A 18 -9.27 -5.08 4.88
C THR A 18 -8.08 -4.81 5.82
N PRO A 19 -8.33 -4.56 7.12
CA PRO A 19 -7.25 -4.39 8.10
C PRO A 19 -6.25 -5.55 8.07
N SER A 20 -6.73 -6.80 8.10
CA SER A 20 -5.87 -8.00 8.07
C SER A 20 -5.01 -8.09 6.81
N TYR A 21 -5.58 -7.81 5.64
CA TYR A 21 -4.85 -7.86 4.38
C TYR A 21 -3.75 -6.80 4.31
N VAL A 22 -4.03 -5.59 4.82
CA VAL A 22 -3.04 -4.51 4.90
C VAL A 22 -1.95 -4.83 5.92
N GLU A 23 -2.31 -5.35 7.10
CA GLU A 23 -1.34 -5.75 8.13
C GLU A 23 -0.39 -6.85 7.63
N GLU A 24 -0.92 -7.86 6.94
CA GLU A 24 -0.12 -8.93 6.32
C GLU A 24 0.87 -8.37 5.30
N ALA A 25 0.42 -7.46 4.42
CA ALA A 25 1.26 -6.83 3.42
C ALA A 25 2.36 -5.96 4.03
N VAL A 26 2.03 -5.12 5.03
CA VAL A 26 3.00 -4.31 5.76
C VAL A 26 4.01 -5.19 6.50
N GLY A 27 3.54 -6.21 7.22
CA GLY A 27 4.41 -7.15 7.93
C GLY A 27 5.32 -7.94 6.98
N ALA A 28 4.85 -8.31 5.79
CA ALA A 28 5.69 -8.94 4.78
C ALA A 28 6.81 -8.02 4.28
N LEU A 29 6.53 -6.73 4.12
CA LEU A 29 7.51 -5.73 3.70
C LEU A 29 8.52 -5.42 4.81
N LEU A 30 8.07 -5.30 6.07
CA LEU A 30 8.95 -5.10 7.22
C LEU A 30 9.96 -6.26 7.37
N ARG A 31 9.53 -7.51 7.17
CA ARG A 31 10.42 -8.68 7.18
C ARG A 31 11.48 -8.66 6.07
N GLN A 32 11.24 -7.94 4.99
CA GLN A 32 12.22 -7.74 3.90
C GLN A 32 13.18 -6.58 4.18
N GLY A 33 12.98 -5.86 5.28
CA GLY A 33 13.73 -4.67 5.64
C GLY A 33 12.86 -3.42 5.56
N GLU A 34 13.17 -2.49 6.46
CA GLU A 34 12.54 -1.18 6.53
C GLU A 34 13.11 -0.22 5.47
N ASP A 35 12.29 0.74 5.08
CA ASP A 35 12.68 1.88 4.26
C ASP A 35 13.38 2.95 5.11
N VAL A 36 14.07 3.89 4.44
CA VAL A 36 14.77 5.00 5.10
C VAL A 36 13.77 5.81 5.93
N GLY A 37 14.03 5.94 7.23
CA GLY A 37 13.15 6.64 8.18
C GLY A 37 12.37 5.72 9.12
N GLY A 38 12.48 4.41 8.95
CA GLY A 38 11.79 3.42 9.78
C GLY A 38 10.45 3.02 9.17
N GLY A 39 10.30 1.73 8.88
CA GLY A 39 9.06 1.12 8.42
C GLY A 39 8.83 1.03 6.89
N VAL A 40 7.59 1.17 6.39
CA VAL A 40 7.24 0.86 4.98
C VAL A 40 6.81 2.10 4.18
N ASN A 41 7.50 2.35 3.08
CA ASN A 41 7.17 3.39 2.13
C ASN A 41 5.86 3.09 1.38
N ALA A 42 4.97 4.08 1.27
CA ALA A 42 3.66 3.94 0.62
C ALA A 42 3.77 3.45 -0.84
N ILE A 43 4.76 3.91 -1.61
CA ILE A 43 4.98 3.48 -3.00
C ILE A 43 5.37 2.01 -3.05
N ARG A 44 6.24 1.56 -2.13
CA ARG A 44 6.63 0.15 -2.00
C ARG A 44 5.42 -0.71 -1.61
N LEU A 45 4.59 -0.23 -0.69
CA LEU A 45 3.33 -0.88 -0.32
C LEU A 45 2.39 -1.01 -1.52
N ILE A 46 2.18 0.05 -2.31
CA ILE A 46 1.32 -0.01 -3.50
C ILE A 46 1.85 -1.01 -4.54
N LYS A 47 3.15 -0.99 -4.81
CA LYS A 47 3.80 -1.95 -5.70
C LYS A 47 3.57 -3.39 -5.25
N HIS A 48 3.67 -3.64 -3.94
CA HIS A 48 3.41 -4.94 -3.34
C HIS A 48 1.94 -5.36 -3.47
N LEU A 49 1.00 -4.49 -3.10
CA LEU A 49 -0.44 -4.77 -3.13
C LEU A 49 -0.97 -5.03 -4.56
N LEU A 50 -0.39 -4.36 -5.55
CA LEU A 50 -0.68 -4.59 -6.98
C LEU A 50 0.07 -5.80 -7.56
N GLY A 51 0.94 -6.45 -6.79
CA GLY A 51 1.75 -7.57 -7.24
C GLY A 51 2.73 -7.20 -8.36
N ASN A 52 3.13 -5.94 -8.45
CA ASN A 52 3.97 -5.42 -9.52
C ASN A 52 5.13 -4.56 -8.97
N PRO A 53 6.28 -5.17 -8.60
CA PRO A 53 7.43 -4.43 -8.09
C PRO A 53 8.08 -3.51 -9.13
N GLN A 54 7.85 -3.76 -10.42
CA GLN A 54 8.40 -2.97 -11.53
C GLN A 54 7.47 -1.82 -11.97
N LEU A 55 6.34 -1.61 -11.27
CA LEU A 55 5.47 -0.48 -11.54
C LEU A 55 6.26 0.82 -11.39
N ARG A 56 6.13 1.75 -12.33
CA ARG A 56 6.85 3.03 -12.27
C ARG A 56 6.32 3.85 -11.11
N ASP A 57 7.18 4.68 -10.52
CA ASP A 57 6.80 5.47 -9.34
C ASP A 57 5.61 6.40 -9.62
N MET A 58 5.55 7.03 -10.81
CA MET A 58 4.38 7.84 -11.22
C MET A 58 3.09 7.01 -11.28
N GLU A 59 3.14 5.76 -11.72
CA GLU A 59 1.98 4.87 -11.77
C GLU A 59 1.57 4.44 -10.34
N ALA A 60 2.56 4.17 -9.48
CA ALA A 60 2.32 3.83 -8.08
C ALA A 60 1.74 5.01 -7.28
N VAL A 61 2.23 6.24 -7.49
CA VAL A 61 1.65 7.47 -6.92
C VAL A 61 0.20 7.64 -7.38
N TRP A 62 -0.06 7.47 -8.69
CA TRP A 62 -1.41 7.57 -9.24
C TRP A 62 -2.38 6.54 -8.62
N ALA A 63 -1.90 5.31 -8.37
CA ALA A 63 -2.68 4.26 -7.72
C ALA A 63 -2.86 4.54 -6.22
N TYR A 64 -1.81 5.02 -5.54
CA TYR A 64 -1.84 5.41 -4.14
C TYR A 64 -2.96 6.40 -3.86
N GLU A 65 -3.03 7.51 -4.62
CA GLU A 65 -4.06 8.54 -4.41
C GLU A 65 -5.50 7.99 -4.51
N ARG A 66 -5.73 6.94 -5.29
CA ARG A 66 -7.04 6.29 -5.44
C ARG A 66 -7.34 5.24 -4.39
N LEU A 67 -6.31 4.62 -3.83
CA LEU A 67 -6.42 3.61 -2.77
C LEU A 67 -6.37 4.25 -1.38
N LYS A 68 -5.83 5.46 -1.26
CA LYS A 68 -5.59 6.18 0.00
C LYS A 68 -6.80 6.23 0.93
N PRO A 69 -8.04 6.51 0.47
CA PRO A 69 -9.19 6.51 1.38
C PRO A 69 -9.44 5.14 2.02
N ALA A 70 -9.39 4.06 1.23
CA ALA A 70 -9.60 2.70 1.73
C ALA A 70 -8.41 2.21 2.59
N LEU A 71 -7.17 2.53 2.19
CA LEU A 71 -5.98 2.24 2.97
C LEU A 71 -6.00 2.94 4.34
N ARG A 72 -6.40 4.20 4.39
CA ARG A 72 -6.52 4.95 5.65
C ARG A 72 -7.51 4.30 6.60
N LEU A 73 -8.71 3.97 6.09
CA LEU A 73 -9.74 3.28 6.89
C LEU A 73 -9.25 1.92 7.40
N ALA A 74 -8.47 1.18 6.61
CA ALA A 74 -7.91 -0.09 7.04
C ALA A 74 -6.81 0.10 8.10
N LEU A 75 -5.88 1.04 7.89
CA LEU A 75 -4.75 1.32 8.77
C LEU A 75 -5.19 1.86 10.14
N GLU A 76 -6.20 2.74 10.19
CA GLU A 76 -6.77 3.26 11.44
C GLU A 76 -7.34 2.15 12.35
N GLN A 77 -7.63 0.97 11.79
CA GLN A 77 -8.12 -0.20 12.53
C GLN A 77 -7.00 -1.16 12.96
N ILE A 78 -5.74 -0.83 12.71
CA ILE A 78 -4.58 -1.69 13.02
C ILE A 78 -3.72 -0.99 14.11
N PRO A 79 -3.98 -1.24 15.40
CA PRO A 79 -3.24 -0.57 16.49
C PRO A 79 -1.74 -0.85 16.48
N SER A 80 -1.32 -2.02 15.98
CA SER A 80 0.09 -2.42 15.83
C SER A 80 0.86 -1.53 14.85
N LEU A 81 0.16 -0.87 13.91
CA LEU A 81 0.74 0.02 12.91
C LEU A 81 0.60 1.51 13.27
N TYR A 82 0.10 1.84 14.47
CA TYR A 82 -0.07 3.23 14.92
C TYR A 82 1.27 3.97 15.18
N TYR A 83 2.41 3.28 15.12
CA TYR A 83 3.75 3.85 15.24
C TYR A 83 4.30 4.51 13.96
N PHE A 84 3.45 4.73 12.95
CA PHE A 84 3.85 5.28 11.64
C PHE A 84 3.63 6.79 11.47
N GLU A 85 3.20 7.50 12.51
CA GLU A 85 3.33 8.96 12.56
C GLU A 85 4.66 9.29 13.25
N GLY A 86 5.71 9.41 12.44
CA GLY A 86 6.95 10.04 12.89
C GLY A 86 6.66 11.49 13.27
N ASP A 87 6.94 11.82 14.53
CA ASP A 87 7.10 13.19 15.04
C ASP A 87 8.38 13.83 14.44
#